data_AF-A0A973G0U2-F1
#
_entry.id   AF-A0A973G0U2-F1
#
_cell.length_a   1.000
_cell.length_b   1.000
_cell.length_c   1.000
_cell.angle_alpha   90.00
_cell.angle_beta   90.00
_cell.angle_gamma   90.00
#
_symmetry.space_group_name_H-M   'P 1'
#
loop_
_entity.id
_entity.type
_entity.pdbx_description
1 polymer ?
#
loop_
_entity_poly.entity_id
_entity_poly.type
_entity_poly.pdbx_seq_one_letter_code
_entity_poly.pdbx_strand_id
1 'polypeptide(L)'
;MGWVWPYQQTTGKGAEPSGNRDQCICPADTFLCKDGTFVALAAPAPDEFKGLCTAMGKPELADESRYKDHTTRLKDENALAILAIIAGWTVTKTADQIEKLGKKYGFAASRLHTAKDEFEDSHRRARGFIKEIDDPMYGKYVDHEFPVMMSETPPKHRWSVRPVGFDNDYIMTKILGRNQSQLNELYAHGVLGKWKDQQGRRPPSDWDGQSGAILRR
;
A
#
# COMPACT_ATOMS: atom_id res chain seq x y z
N MET A 1 -0.65 4.73 -7.59
CA MET A 1 -0.31 5.30 -8.91
C MET A 1 -1.50 6.14 -9.33
N GLY A 2 -1.40 7.47 -9.22
CA GLY A 2 -2.49 8.36 -9.63
C GLY A 2 -2.38 8.73 -11.10
N TRP A 3 -3.52 8.95 -11.77
CA TRP A 3 -3.58 9.48 -13.14
C TRP A 3 -3.30 10.99 -13.23
N VAL A 4 -2.92 11.59 -12.09
CA VAL A 4 -2.64 13.01 -11.92
C VAL A 4 -1.57 13.51 -12.88
N TRP A 5 -0.46 12.78 -13.05
CA TRP A 5 0.62 13.22 -13.93
C TRP A 5 0.20 13.23 -15.41
N PRO A 6 -0.39 12.15 -15.97
CA PRO A 6 -1.03 12.20 -17.29
C PRO A 6 -2.09 13.31 -17.45
N TYR A 7 -2.92 13.54 -16.44
CA TYR A 7 -3.94 14.60 -16.46
C TYR A 7 -3.32 16.00 -16.53
N GLN A 8 -2.31 16.28 -15.72
CA GLN A 8 -1.61 17.57 -15.74
C GLN A 8 -0.95 17.82 -17.10
N GLN A 9 -0.27 16.81 -17.65
CA GLN A 9 0.39 16.91 -18.95
C GLN A 9 -0.60 17.14 -20.10
N THR A 10 -1.77 16.51 -20.06
CA THR A 10 -2.78 16.61 -21.14
C THR A 10 -3.63 17.87 -21.04
N THR A 11 -3.94 18.34 -19.83
CA THR A 11 -4.84 19.49 -19.61
C THR A 11 -4.11 20.80 -19.35
N GLY A 12 -2.83 20.76 -18.97
CA GLY A 12 -2.05 21.92 -18.52
C GLY A 12 -2.52 22.50 -17.19
N LYS A 13 -3.49 21.85 -16.51
CA LYS A 13 -4.04 22.30 -15.23
C LYS A 13 -3.38 21.55 -14.09
N GLY A 14 -2.99 22.28 -13.04
CA GLY A 14 -2.56 21.69 -11.78
C GLY A 14 -3.68 20.86 -11.14
N ALA A 15 -3.31 19.79 -10.43
CA ALA A 15 -4.28 19.03 -9.66
C ALA A 15 -4.48 19.70 -8.30
N GLU A 16 -5.73 19.99 -7.97
CA GLU A 16 -6.13 20.61 -6.71
C GLU A 16 -6.69 19.56 -5.74
N PRO A 17 -6.69 19.82 -4.41
CA PRO A 17 -7.33 18.94 -3.44
C PRO A 17 -8.80 18.68 -3.79
N SER A 18 -9.20 17.41 -3.84
CA SER A 18 -10.55 16.97 -4.22
C SER A 18 -11.18 15.94 -3.26
N GLY A 19 -10.56 15.73 -2.10
CA GLY A 19 -10.96 14.67 -1.17
C GLY A 19 -10.65 13.30 -1.75
N ASN A 20 -11.62 12.39 -1.73
CA ASN A 20 -11.48 11.01 -2.22
C ASN A 20 -11.89 10.83 -3.68
N ARG A 21 -12.50 11.85 -4.30
CA ARG A 21 -12.91 11.83 -5.71
C ARG A 21 -11.69 11.74 -6.61
N ASP A 22 -11.73 10.84 -7.59
CA ASP A 22 -10.75 10.84 -8.68
C ASP A 22 -11.12 11.92 -9.72
N GLN A 23 -10.17 12.81 -10.04
CA GLN A 23 -10.37 13.89 -11.02
C GLN A 23 -10.21 13.43 -12.48
N CYS A 24 -9.64 12.25 -12.69
CA CYS A 24 -9.28 11.71 -14.00
C CYS A 24 -10.19 10.56 -14.42
N ILE A 25 -10.92 9.96 -13.47
CA ILE A 25 -11.79 8.80 -13.66
C ILE A 25 -13.18 9.10 -13.12
N CYS A 26 -14.25 8.86 -13.90
CA CYS A 26 -15.62 9.08 -13.43
C CYS A 26 -16.62 8.00 -13.88
N PRO A 27 -17.45 7.47 -12.94
CA PRO A 27 -17.39 7.69 -11.49
C PRO A 27 -16.21 6.93 -10.84
N ALA A 28 -15.53 7.58 -9.89
CA ALA A 28 -14.57 6.94 -8.99
C ALA A 28 -14.43 7.75 -7.68
N ASP A 29 -14.78 7.13 -6.54
CA ASP A 29 -14.69 7.73 -5.21
C ASP A 29 -14.80 6.65 -4.10
N THR A 30 -14.72 7.06 -2.85
CA THR A 30 -14.94 6.25 -1.65
C THR A 30 -16.23 6.67 -0.94
N PHE A 31 -17.11 5.71 -0.66
CA PHE A 31 -18.45 5.96 -0.11
C PHE A 31 -18.71 5.24 1.20
N LEU A 32 -19.47 5.87 2.09
CA LEU A 32 -19.94 5.28 3.34
C LEU A 32 -21.03 4.22 3.06
N CYS A 33 -20.94 3.09 3.74
CA CYS A 33 -21.89 1.99 3.65
C CYS A 33 -22.81 1.93 4.89
N LYS A 34 -23.89 1.14 4.79
CA LYS A 34 -24.89 0.93 5.85
C LYS A 34 -24.29 0.44 7.17
N ASP A 35 -23.23 -0.35 7.11
CA ASP A 35 -22.55 -0.96 8.26
C ASP A 35 -21.49 -0.04 8.90
N GLY A 36 -21.39 1.22 8.45
CA GLY A 36 -20.39 2.17 8.93
C GLY A 36 -19.00 1.95 8.33
N THR A 37 -18.84 0.99 7.41
CA THR A 37 -17.60 0.81 6.64
C THR A 37 -17.61 1.64 5.37
N PHE A 38 -16.50 1.62 4.62
CA PHE A 38 -16.37 2.35 3.36
C PHE A 38 -16.12 1.39 2.20
N VAL A 39 -16.57 1.78 1.02
CA VAL A 39 -16.28 1.08 -0.25
C VAL A 39 -15.66 2.07 -1.24
N ALA A 40 -14.54 1.69 -1.84
CA ALA A 40 -13.99 2.35 -3.02
C ALA A 40 -14.69 1.76 -4.25
N LEU A 41 -15.23 2.61 -5.12
CA LEU A 41 -16.00 2.19 -6.28
C LEU A 41 -15.59 3.00 -7.51
N ALA A 42 -15.37 2.32 -8.63
CA ALA A 42 -15.08 2.93 -9.92
C ALA A 42 -15.82 2.22 -11.06
N ALA A 43 -16.31 2.99 -12.03
CA ALA A 43 -16.97 2.47 -13.24
C ALA A 43 -16.75 3.36 -14.48
N PRO A 44 -15.49 3.69 -14.85
CA PRO A 44 -15.23 4.62 -15.95
C PRO A 44 -15.64 4.10 -17.33
N ALA A 45 -15.52 2.80 -17.59
CA ALA A 45 -15.81 2.25 -18.90
C ALA A 45 -17.33 2.20 -19.15
N PRO A 46 -17.81 2.29 -20.41
CA PRO A 46 -19.24 2.27 -20.72
C PRO A 46 -19.99 1.06 -20.14
N ASP A 47 -19.42 -0.14 -20.26
CA ASP A 47 -20.05 -1.37 -19.76
C ASP A 47 -20.07 -1.42 -18.22
N GLU A 48 -19.00 -0.96 -17.56
CA GLU A 48 -18.93 -0.85 -16.10
C GLU A 48 -19.98 0.13 -15.59
N PHE A 49 -20.11 1.30 -16.23
CA PHE A 49 -21.08 2.31 -15.85
C PHE A 49 -22.51 1.81 -16.01
N LYS A 50 -22.81 1.14 -17.14
CA LYS A 50 -24.11 0.50 -17.37
C LYS A 50 -24.40 -0.58 -16.31
N GLY A 51 -23.40 -1.37 -15.95
CA GLY A 51 -23.46 -2.35 -14.87
C GLY A 51 -23.82 -1.71 -13.53
N LEU A 52 -23.12 -0.63 -13.17
CA LEU A 52 -23.38 0.16 -11.96
C LEU A 52 -24.80 0.74 -11.94
N CYS A 53 -25.23 1.39 -13.03
CA CYS A 53 -26.58 1.93 -13.19
C CYS A 53 -27.65 0.84 -12.99
N THR A 54 -27.43 -0.34 -13.56
CA THR A 54 -28.32 -1.50 -13.39
C THR A 54 -28.35 -1.98 -11.93
N ALA A 55 -27.19 -2.07 -11.27
CA ALA A 55 -27.11 -2.46 -9.85
C ALA A 55 -27.76 -1.45 -8.90
N MET A 56 -27.79 -0.17 -9.28
CA MET A 56 -28.51 0.89 -8.57
C MET A 56 -30.03 0.85 -8.81
N GLY A 57 -30.51 0.03 -9.74
CA GLY A 57 -31.91 0.03 -10.17
C GLY A 57 -32.28 1.27 -10.98
N LYS A 58 -31.29 1.90 -11.63
CA LYS A 58 -31.40 3.12 -12.43
C LYS A 58 -30.73 2.96 -13.79
N PRO A 59 -31.09 1.94 -14.60
CA PRO A 59 -30.43 1.67 -15.88
C PRO A 59 -30.51 2.86 -16.86
N GLU A 60 -31.54 3.71 -16.75
CA GLU A 60 -31.74 4.91 -17.57
C GLU A 60 -30.59 5.92 -17.49
N LEU A 61 -29.88 5.96 -16.36
CA LEU A 61 -28.73 6.87 -16.17
C LEU A 61 -27.60 6.60 -17.18
N ALA A 62 -27.49 5.38 -17.69
CA ALA A 62 -26.45 5.01 -18.65
C ALA A 62 -26.64 5.67 -20.02
N ASP A 63 -27.90 5.98 -20.39
CA ASP A 63 -28.26 6.54 -21.68
C ASP A 63 -28.45 8.07 -21.64
N GLU A 64 -28.44 8.68 -20.46
CA GLU A 64 -28.55 10.13 -20.31
C GLU A 64 -27.38 10.85 -21.00
N SER A 65 -27.69 11.90 -21.77
CA SER A 65 -26.69 12.68 -22.51
C SER A 65 -25.58 13.25 -21.63
N ARG A 66 -25.89 13.56 -20.37
CA ARG A 66 -24.94 14.07 -19.37
C ARG A 66 -23.98 13.01 -18.81
N TYR A 67 -24.31 11.73 -18.95
CA TYR A 67 -23.51 10.60 -18.44
C TYR A 67 -23.07 9.62 -19.53
N LYS A 68 -23.35 9.92 -20.80
CA LYS A 68 -23.21 9.00 -21.93
C LYS A 68 -21.80 8.44 -22.09
N ASP A 69 -20.78 9.26 -21.90
CA ASP A 69 -19.39 8.88 -22.07
C ASP A 69 -18.52 9.38 -20.92
N HIS A 70 -17.30 8.88 -20.86
CA HIS A 70 -16.39 9.20 -19.76
C HIS A 70 -16.05 10.69 -19.68
N THR A 71 -15.86 11.38 -20.82
CA THR A 71 -15.45 12.79 -20.84
C THR A 71 -16.60 13.73 -20.43
N THR A 72 -17.83 13.40 -20.80
CA THR A 72 -19.04 14.10 -20.34
C THR A 72 -19.30 13.86 -18.86
N ARG A 73 -19.09 12.64 -18.36
CA ARG A 73 -19.16 12.31 -16.92
C ARG A 73 -18.12 13.07 -16.10
N LEU A 74 -16.92 13.29 -16.63
CA LEU A 74 -15.83 14.01 -15.93
C LEU A 74 -16.11 15.49 -15.68
N LYS A 75 -17.04 16.12 -16.40
CA LYS A 75 -17.43 17.51 -16.13
C LYS A 75 -17.90 17.62 -14.68
N ASP A 76 -17.42 18.62 -13.94
CA ASP A 76 -17.62 18.69 -12.49
C ASP A 76 -19.09 18.61 -12.06
N GLU A 77 -19.98 19.31 -12.75
CA GLU A 77 -21.43 19.25 -12.48
C GLU A 77 -22.03 17.85 -12.64
N ASN A 78 -21.51 17.06 -13.59
CA ASN A 78 -21.97 15.70 -13.85
C ASN A 78 -21.35 14.72 -12.86
N ALA A 79 -20.04 14.83 -12.63
CA ALA A 79 -19.33 14.03 -11.66
C ALA A 79 -19.94 14.17 -10.26
N LEU A 80 -20.13 15.40 -9.77
CA LEU A 80 -20.73 15.65 -8.46
C LEU A 80 -22.15 15.08 -8.35
N ALA A 81 -22.96 15.22 -9.40
CA ALA A 81 -24.31 14.69 -9.42
C ALA A 81 -24.35 13.14 -9.40
N ILE A 82 -23.55 12.46 -10.22
CA ILE A 82 -23.53 11.00 -10.25
C ILE A 82 -22.94 10.42 -8.97
N LEU A 83 -21.91 11.06 -8.41
CA LEU A 83 -21.31 10.66 -7.13
C LEU A 83 -22.31 10.82 -5.98
N ALA A 84 -23.14 11.86 -5.97
CA ALA A 84 -24.20 12.02 -4.98
C ALA A 84 -25.27 10.90 -5.07
N ILE A 85 -25.63 10.49 -6.29
CA ILE A 85 -26.55 9.36 -6.52
C ILE A 85 -25.94 8.06 -5.98
N ILE A 86 -24.66 7.80 -6.28
CA ILE A 86 -23.94 6.61 -5.80
C ILE A 86 -23.82 6.65 -4.27
N ALA A 87 -23.50 7.80 -3.68
CA ALA A 87 -23.45 7.97 -2.22
C ALA A 87 -24.79 7.64 -1.55
N GLY A 88 -25.91 8.13 -2.11
CA GLY A 88 -27.25 7.80 -1.61
C GLY A 88 -27.60 6.31 -1.73
N TRP A 89 -27.08 5.62 -2.74
CA TRP A 89 -27.29 4.18 -2.90
C TRP A 89 -26.40 3.33 -1.97
N THR A 90 -25.13 3.68 -1.84
CA THR A 90 -24.14 2.92 -1.04
C THR A 90 -24.48 2.89 0.45
N VAL A 91 -25.00 3.98 1.03
CA VAL A 91 -25.44 4.02 2.44
C VAL A 91 -26.60 3.06 2.76
N THR A 92 -27.26 2.49 1.74
CA THR A 92 -28.34 1.50 1.93
C THR A 92 -27.84 0.05 2.00
N LYS A 93 -26.55 -0.20 1.72
CA LYS A 93 -25.96 -1.53 1.56
C LYS A 93 -24.68 -1.67 2.39
N THR A 94 -24.35 -2.89 2.77
CA THR A 94 -23.03 -3.22 3.34
C THR A 94 -21.97 -3.23 2.23
N ALA A 95 -20.70 -3.04 2.59
CA ALA A 95 -19.61 -3.06 1.60
C ALA A 95 -19.55 -4.41 0.86
N ASP A 96 -19.72 -5.54 1.56
CA ASP A 96 -19.76 -6.88 0.98
C ASP A 96 -20.90 -7.06 -0.05
N GLN A 97 -22.09 -6.51 0.22
CA GLN A 97 -23.19 -6.51 -0.75
C GLN A 97 -22.82 -5.74 -2.02
N ILE A 98 -22.14 -4.60 -1.88
CA ILE A 98 -21.71 -3.77 -3.01
C ILE A 98 -20.62 -4.49 -3.81
N GLU A 99 -19.64 -5.12 -3.16
CA GLU A 99 -18.61 -5.94 -3.84
C GLU A 99 -19.23 -7.10 -4.63
N LYS A 100 -20.23 -7.78 -4.06
CA LYS A 100 -20.98 -8.84 -4.76
C LYS A 100 -21.74 -8.31 -5.98
N LEU A 101 -22.32 -7.11 -5.87
CA LEU A 101 -22.98 -6.45 -7.00
C LEU A 101 -21.96 -6.03 -8.06
N GLY A 102 -20.80 -5.50 -7.67
CA GLY A 102 -19.69 -5.17 -8.57
C GLY A 102 -19.26 -6.38 -9.40
N LYS A 103 -19.03 -7.52 -8.74
CA LYS A 103 -18.70 -8.80 -9.41
C LYS A 103 -19.81 -9.27 -10.35
N LYS A 104 -21.08 -9.11 -9.96
CA LYS A 104 -22.23 -9.57 -10.75
C LYS A 104 -22.51 -8.70 -11.98
N TYR A 105 -22.40 -7.38 -11.83
CA TYR A 105 -22.79 -6.40 -12.86
C TYR A 105 -21.59 -5.81 -13.61
N GLY A 106 -20.36 -6.16 -13.22
CA GLY A 106 -19.15 -5.82 -13.97
C GLY A 106 -18.60 -4.43 -13.71
N PHE A 107 -18.66 -3.94 -12.47
CA PHE A 107 -17.98 -2.69 -12.07
C PHE A 107 -17.04 -2.93 -10.90
N ALA A 108 -16.02 -2.08 -10.76
CA ALA A 108 -15.04 -2.20 -9.69
C ALA A 108 -15.61 -1.66 -8.37
N ALA A 109 -15.63 -2.50 -7.35
CA ALA A 109 -15.92 -2.11 -5.98
C ALA A 109 -15.08 -2.93 -5.03
N SER A 110 -14.50 -2.30 -4.01
CA SER A 110 -13.81 -2.99 -2.92
C SER A 110 -14.01 -2.28 -1.60
N ARG A 111 -14.25 -3.05 -0.53
CA ARG A 111 -14.29 -2.53 0.84
C ARG A 111 -12.93 -1.94 1.20
N LEU A 112 -12.94 -0.88 2.00
CA LEU A 112 -11.71 -0.35 2.58
C LEU A 112 -11.25 -1.31 3.69
N HIS A 113 -10.02 -1.78 3.56
CA HIS A 113 -9.38 -2.67 4.51
C HIS A 113 -8.63 -1.88 5.58
N THR A 114 -8.76 -2.30 6.84
CA THR A 114 -7.91 -1.81 7.92
C THR A 114 -6.55 -2.49 7.88
N ALA A 115 -5.54 -1.94 8.57
CA ALA A 115 -4.25 -2.62 8.70
C ALA A 115 -4.40 -4.06 9.25
N LYS A 116 -5.37 -4.31 10.14
CA LYS A 116 -5.66 -5.65 10.65
C LYS A 116 -6.19 -6.58 9.55
N ASP A 117 -7.17 -6.12 8.76
CA ASP A 117 -7.70 -6.91 7.63
C ASP A 117 -6.58 -7.30 6.67
N GLU A 118 -5.69 -6.35 6.35
CA GLU A 118 -4.59 -6.54 5.42
C GLU A 118 -3.59 -7.62 5.88
N PHE A 119 -3.36 -7.73 7.20
CA PHE A 119 -2.44 -8.70 7.81
C PHE A 119 -3.09 -10.05 8.10
N GLU A 120 -4.42 -10.11 8.20
CA GLU A 120 -5.19 -11.34 8.45
C GLU A 120 -5.74 -11.97 7.16
N ASP A 121 -5.65 -11.28 6.03
CA ASP A 121 -6.13 -11.77 4.73
C ASP A 121 -5.45 -13.07 4.29
N SER A 122 -6.28 -14.10 4.06
CA SER A 122 -5.82 -15.44 3.70
C SER A 122 -5.11 -15.49 2.35
N HIS A 123 -5.53 -14.68 1.39
CA HIS A 123 -4.94 -14.68 0.06
C HIS A 123 -3.53 -14.06 0.09
N ARG A 124 -3.34 -12.99 0.86
CA ARG A 124 -2.02 -12.34 1.07
C ARG A 124 -1.02 -13.23 1.79
N ARG A 125 -1.51 -14.02 2.76
CA ARG A 125 -0.69 -15.06 3.41
C ARG A 125 -0.35 -16.19 2.45
N ALA A 126 -1.33 -16.69 1.69
CA ALA A 126 -1.13 -17.77 0.72
C ALA A 126 -0.11 -17.40 -0.37
N ARG A 127 -0.10 -16.14 -0.82
CA ARG A 127 0.87 -15.65 -1.82
C ARG A 127 2.22 -15.23 -1.22
N GLY A 128 2.42 -15.39 0.09
CA GLY A 128 3.67 -15.05 0.78
C GLY A 128 3.95 -13.55 0.92
N PHE A 129 2.97 -12.68 0.66
CA PHE A 129 3.13 -11.24 0.85
C PHE A 129 3.11 -10.86 2.32
N ILE A 130 2.22 -11.47 3.11
CA ILE A 130 2.21 -11.33 4.57
C ILE A 130 2.73 -12.63 5.16
N LYS A 131 3.75 -12.56 6.01
CA LYS A 131 4.38 -13.75 6.61
C LYS A 131 4.90 -13.51 8.01
N GLU A 132 5.12 -14.61 8.74
CA GLU A 132 5.90 -14.58 9.97
C GLU A 132 7.39 -14.42 9.62
N ILE A 133 8.01 -13.45 10.27
CA ILE A 133 9.44 -13.16 10.23
C ILE A 133 10.02 -13.56 11.57
N ASP A 134 11.09 -14.34 11.54
CA ASP A 134 11.88 -14.68 12.72
C ASP A 134 13.16 -13.84 12.69
N ASP A 135 13.13 -12.70 13.36
CA ASP A 135 14.23 -11.74 13.40
C ASP A 135 15.09 -11.94 14.66
N PRO A 136 16.43 -11.98 14.54
CA PRO A 136 17.32 -12.18 15.69
C PRO A 136 17.16 -11.15 16.82
N MET A 137 16.64 -9.97 16.53
CA MET A 137 16.50 -8.86 17.47
C MET A 137 15.09 -8.72 18.03
N TYR A 138 14.08 -8.98 17.20
CA TYR A 138 12.68 -8.77 17.53
C TYR A 138 11.93 -10.08 17.82
N GLY A 139 12.56 -11.23 17.58
CA GLY A 139 11.92 -12.53 17.63
C GLY A 139 10.92 -12.69 16.48
N LYS A 140 9.89 -13.49 16.73
CA LYS A 140 8.84 -13.78 15.76
C LYS A 140 7.78 -12.68 15.72
N TYR A 141 7.54 -12.12 14.55
CA TYR A 141 6.47 -11.16 14.32
C TYR A 141 5.94 -11.27 12.88
N VAL A 142 4.79 -10.65 12.58
CA VAL A 142 4.21 -10.66 11.23
C VAL A 142 4.51 -9.35 10.52
N ASP A 143 4.95 -9.44 9.27
CA ASP A 143 5.14 -8.27 8.41
C ASP A 143 4.85 -8.57 6.94
N HIS A 144 4.86 -7.52 6.13
CA HIS A 144 4.86 -7.60 4.69
C HIS A 144 6.27 -7.90 4.14
N GLU A 145 6.32 -8.71 3.09
CA GLU A 145 7.52 -9.02 2.31
C GLU A 145 7.57 -8.14 1.05
N PHE A 146 8.69 -8.18 0.35
CA PHE A 146 8.84 -7.53 -0.95
C PHE A 146 7.67 -7.90 -1.91
N PRO A 147 6.97 -6.91 -2.49
CA PRO A 147 5.72 -7.15 -3.21
C PRO A 147 5.87 -7.87 -4.55
N VAL A 148 7.11 -8.03 -5.04
CA VAL A 148 7.40 -8.67 -6.32
C VAL A 148 7.70 -10.15 -6.12
N MET A 149 6.94 -10.99 -6.81
CA MET A 149 7.14 -12.44 -6.82
C MET A 149 8.09 -12.81 -7.96
N MET A 150 9.25 -13.36 -7.62
CA MET A 150 10.27 -13.80 -8.60
C MET A 150 10.39 -15.32 -8.55
N SER A 151 10.27 -15.99 -9.69
CA SER A 151 10.30 -17.46 -9.77
C SER A 151 11.67 -18.06 -9.46
N GLU A 152 12.75 -17.40 -9.88
CA GLU A 152 14.13 -17.91 -9.74
C GLU A 152 14.85 -17.33 -8.51
N THR A 153 14.61 -16.04 -8.21
CA THR A 153 15.24 -15.33 -7.11
C THR A 153 14.20 -14.71 -6.19
N PRO A 154 13.33 -15.51 -5.56
CA PRO A 154 12.31 -14.99 -4.67
C PRO A 154 12.96 -14.17 -3.54
N PRO A 155 12.37 -13.01 -3.17
CA PRO A 155 12.88 -12.19 -2.09
C PRO A 155 12.95 -12.98 -0.78
N LYS A 156 14.01 -12.74 0.00
CA LYS A 156 14.21 -13.39 1.29
C LYS A 156 14.48 -12.33 2.35
N HIS A 157 13.51 -12.09 3.23
CA HIS A 157 13.75 -11.35 4.47
C HIS A 157 14.76 -12.08 5.36
N ARG A 158 15.95 -11.49 5.52
CA ARG A 158 17.03 -12.05 6.35
C ARG A 158 17.15 -11.34 7.70
N TRP A 159 16.79 -10.06 7.75
CA TRP A 159 16.79 -9.21 8.92
C TRP A 159 15.92 -7.99 8.63
N SER A 160 15.42 -7.36 9.69
CA SER A 160 14.44 -6.28 9.60
C SER A 160 15.12 -4.93 9.63
N VAL A 161 15.76 -4.62 10.76
CA VAL A 161 16.53 -3.38 10.96
C VAL A 161 17.81 -3.74 11.72
N ARG A 162 18.89 -3.03 11.42
CA ARG A 162 20.18 -3.23 12.08
C ARG A 162 20.49 -2.03 12.99
N PRO A 163 21.08 -2.25 14.18
CA PRO A 163 21.51 -1.16 15.02
C PRO A 163 22.54 -0.30 14.30
N VAL A 164 22.48 1.00 14.57
CA VAL A 164 23.50 1.94 14.12
C VAL A 164 24.87 1.47 14.64
N GLY A 165 25.86 1.40 13.75
CA GLY A 165 27.22 1.01 14.10
C GLY A 165 27.43 -0.47 14.43
N PHE A 166 26.42 -1.33 14.20
CA PHE A 166 26.52 -2.78 14.43
C PHE A 166 27.66 -3.43 13.62
N ASP A 167 27.81 -3.06 12.35
CA ASP A 167 28.80 -3.66 11.45
C ASP A 167 30.13 -2.87 11.38
N ASN A 168 30.30 -1.80 12.17
CA ASN A 168 31.47 -0.93 12.08
C ASN A 168 32.78 -1.69 12.27
N ASP A 169 32.88 -2.46 13.36
CA ASP A 169 34.10 -3.21 13.70
C ASP A 169 34.41 -4.25 12.62
N TYR A 170 33.39 -4.95 12.12
CA TYR A 170 33.55 -5.94 11.04
C TYR A 170 34.02 -5.29 9.74
N ILE A 171 33.36 -4.23 9.28
CA ILE A 171 33.73 -3.53 8.04
C ILE A 171 35.15 -2.97 8.18
N MET A 172 35.45 -2.28 9.28
CA MET A 172 36.75 -1.65 9.50
C MET A 172 37.87 -2.68 9.53
N THR A 173 37.69 -3.81 10.22
CA THR A 173 38.76 -4.80 10.39
C THR A 173 38.84 -5.81 9.24
N LYS A 174 37.71 -6.38 8.80
CA LYS A 174 37.66 -7.48 7.83
C LYS A 174 37.61 -7.02 6.38
N ILE A 175 37.01 -5.87 6.10
CA ILE A 175 36.89 -5.34 4.73
C ILE A 175 37.96 -4.29 4.45
N LEU A 176 38.17 -3.36 5.39
CA LEU A 176 39.08 -2.22 5.22
C LEU A 176 40.47 -2.43 5.84
N GLY A 177 40.71 -3.56 6.50
CA GLY A 177 42.03 -3.96 7.00
C GLY A 177 42.58 -3.09 8.14
N ARG A 178 41.71 -2.38 8.89
CA ARG A 178 42.13 -1.61 10.07
C ARG A 178 42.50 -2.52 11.22
N ASN A 179 43.54 -2.16 11.94
CA ASN A 179 43.88 -2.82 13.20
C ASN A 179 43.08 -2.24 14.38
N GLN A 180 43.14 -2.89 15.54
CA GLN A 180 42.37 -2.48 16.72
C GLN A 180 42.74 -1.07 17.21
N SER A 181 44.00 -0.66 17.09
CA SER A 181 44.44 0.67 17.51
C SER A 181 43.78 1.76 16.67
N GLN A 182 43.75 1.58 15.35
CA GLN A 182 43.10 2.51 14.42
C GLN A 182 41.58 2.55 14.65
N LEU A 183 40.96 1.40 14.91
CA LEU A 183 39.54 1.34 15.22
C LEU A 183 39.20 2.12 16.51
N ASN A 184 40.02 1.95 17.56
CA ASN A 184 39.84 2.66 18.82
C ASN A 184 40.01 4.18 18.66
N GLU A 185 40.96 4.63 17.84
CA GLU A 185 41.17 6.05 17.54
C GLU A 185 39.94 6.66 16.86
N LEU A 186 39.34 5.95 15.89
CA LEU A 186 38.12 6.39 15.21
C LEU A 186 36.94 6.54 16.18
N TYR A 187 36.82 5.65 17.16
CA TYR A 187 35.81 5.79 18.23
C TYR A 187 36.13 6.95 19.17
N ALA A 188 37.39 7.12 19.57
CA ALA A 188 37.83 8.19 20.47
C ALA A 188 37.59 9.59 19.87
N HIS A 189 37.81 9.74 18.56
CA HIS A 189 37.54 10.99 17.84
C HIS A 189 36.07 11.18 17.45
N GLY A 190 35.18 10.24 17.80
CA GLY A 190 33.76 10.32 17.47
C GLY A 190 33.44 10.16 15.98
N VAL A 191 34.41 9.68 15.19
CA VAL A 191 34.23 9.40 13.75
C VAL A 191 33.31 8.19 13.56
N LEU A 192 33.38 7.22 14.48
CA LEU A 192 32.47 6.08 14.53
C LEU A 192 31.56 6.15 15.76
N GLY A 193 30.29 5.78 15.56
CA GLY A 193 29.32 5.56 16.64
C GLY A 193 29.05 4.08 16.86
N LYS A 194 28.72 3.69 18.09
CA LYS A 194 28.22 2.35 18.41
C LYS A 194 26.72 2.37 18.67
N TRP A 195 26.16 1.17 18.55
CA TRP A 195 24.80 0.86 18.94
C TRP A 195 24.56 1.20 20.41
N LYS A 196 23.30 1.43 20.78
CA LYS A 196 22.92 1.83 22.16
C LYS A 196 22.27 0.64 22.83
N ASP A 197 22.51 0.42 24.12
CA ASP A 197 21.83 -0.63 24.89
C ASP A 197 20.33 -0.32 25.08
N GLN A 198 19.56 -0.53 24.02
CA GLN A 198 18.14 -0.31 23.90
C GLN A 198 17.58 -1.33 22.92
N GLN A 199 16.38 -1.86 23.19
CA GLN A 199 15.70 -2.80 22.30
C GLN A 199 15.62 -2.24 20.86
N GLY A 200 15.94 -3.09 19.87
CA GLY A 200 15.99 -2.67 18.46
C GLY A 200 17.23 -1.87 18.06
N ARG A 201 18.08 -1.49 19.02
CA ARG A 201 19.29 -0.67 18.80
C ARG A 201 20.55 -1.27 19.41
N ARG A 202 20.52 -2.55 19.76
CA ARG A 202 21.66 -3.34 20.24
C ARG A 202 21.70 -4.70 19.53
N PRO A 203 22.86 -5.36 19.47
CA PRO A 203 22.98 -6.74 19.04
C PRO A 203 22.00 -7.70 19.70
N PRO A 204 21.64 -8.80 19.01
CA PRO A 204 21.06 -9.97 19.65
C PRO A 204 21.92 -10.45 20.83
N SER A 205 21.28 -11.04 21.84
CA SER A 205 21.98 -11.49 23.05
C SER A 205 22.94 -12.67 22.80
N ASP A 206 22.72 -13.41 21.73
CA ASP A 206 23.55 -14.54 21.29
C ASP A 206 24.64 -14.14 20.26
N TRP A 207 24.83 -12.84 20.03
CA TRP A 207 25.87 -12.35 19.10
C TRP A 207 27.28 -12.58 19.63
N ASP A 208 28.15 -13.17 18.81
CA ASP A 208 29.52 -13.56 19.14
C ASP A 208 30.53 -12.39 19.17
N GLY A 209 30.10 -11.18 18.80
CA GLY A 209 30.95 -9.99 18.74
C GLY A 209 31.97 -9.97 17.60
N GLN A 210 32.02 -11.00 16.75
CA GLN A 210 33.03 -11.15 15.69
C GLN A 210 32.42 -11.29 14.29
N SER A 211 31.23 -11.86 14.19
CA SER A 211 30.48 -11.98 12.95
C SER A 211 29.80 -10.64 12.63
N GLY A 212 30.24 -9.99 11.54
CA GLY A 212 29.43 -8.96 10.91
C GLY A 212 28.35 -9.65 10.10
N ALA A 213 27.09 -9.30 10.30
CA ALA A 213 26.01 -9.99 9.63
C ALA A 213 25.79 -9.49 8.18
N ILE A 214 26.85 -9.01 7.52
CA ILE A 214 26.93 -8.95 6.05
C ILE A 214 26.96 -10.37 5.47
N LEU A 215 27.31 -11.40 6.24
CA LEU A 215 27.30 -12.77 5.75
C LEU A 215 26.73 -13.77 6.79
N ARG A 216 25.66 -14.45 6.35
CA ARG A 216 25.10 -15.73 6.80
C ARG A 216 24.06 -15.72 7.93
N ARG A 217 22.79 -15.93 7.54
CA ARG A 217 22.29 -17.31 7.36
C ARG A 217 22.18 -17.58 5.86
#